data_AF-A0A2I2DPV9-F1
#
_entry.id   AF-A0A2I2DPV9-F1
#
_cell.length_a   1.000
_cell.length_b   1.000
_cell.length_c   1.000
_cell.angle_alpha   90.00
_cell.angle_beta   90.00
_cell.angle_gamma   90.00
#
_symmetry.space_group_name_H-M   'P 1'
#
loop_
_entity.id
_entity.type
_entity.pdbx_description
1 polymer ?
#
loop_
_entity_poly.entity_id
_entity_poly.type
_entity_poly.pdbx_seq_one_letter_code
_entity_poly.pdbx_strand_id
1 'polypeptide(L)' 'MHEYSFEKLEVWKEAIKLSTSIYKITQTFPDNEKFGLISQMRRCSVSISSNIDEGTAK' A
#
# COMPACT_ATOMS: atom_id res chain seq x y z
N MET A 1 -2.36 -21.90 6.29
CA MET A 1 -1.78 -20.58 6.01
C MET A 1 -1.35 -20.01 7.35
N HIS A 2 -0.09 -19.62 7.50
CA HIS A 2 0.39 -18.98 8.73
C HIS A 2 -0.14 -17.55 8.72
N GLU A 3 -0.87 -17.16 9.77
CA GLU A 3 -1.33 -15.77 9.94
C GLU A 3 -0.28 -15.02 10.76
N TYR A 4 0.23 -13.92 10.22
CA TYR A 4 1.22 -13.10 10.93
C TYR A 4 0.55 -12.14 11.91
N SER A 5 1.23 -11.78 13.00
CA SER A 5 0.68 -10.90 14.04
C SER A 5 0.22 -9.54 13.51
N PHE A 6 0.94 -8.98 12.52
CA PHE A 6 0.59 -7.71 11.90
C PHE A 6 -0.70 -7.78 11.07
N GLU A 7 -1.06 -8.95 10.53
CA GLU A 7 -2.28 -9.11 9.71
C GLU A 7 -3.56 -8.90 10.55
N LYS A 8 -3.45 -9.03 11.87
CA LYS A 8 -4.53 -8.77 12.82
C LYS A 8 -4.74 -7.28 13.10
N LEU A 9 -3.75 -6.44 12.81
CA LEU A 9 -3.82 -5.01 13.07
C LEU A 9 -4.79 -4.34 12.08
N GLU A 10 -5.82 -3.67 12.60
CA GLU A 10 -6.76 -2.92 11.76
C GLU A 10 -6.05 -1.85 10.92
N VAL A 11 -5.03 -1.18 11.48
CA VAL A 11 -4.23 -0.19 10.74
C VAL A 11 -3.49 -0.80 9.53
N TRP A 12 -3.04 -2.05 9.62
CA TRP A 12 -2.43 -2.75 8.49
C TRP A 12 -3.47 -3.05 7.40
N LYS A 13 -4.66 -3.54 7.80
CA LYS A 13 -5.77 -3.81 6.87
C LYS A 13 -6.22 -2.53 6.15
N GLU A 14 -6.30 -1.41 6.87
CA GLU A 14 -6.63 -0.11 6.27
C GLU A 14 -5.53 0.38 5.30
N ALA A 15 -4.24 0.13 5.60
CA ALA A 15 -3.15 0.44 4.68
C ALA A 15 -3.20 -0.37 3.37
N ILE A 16 -3.62 -1.64 3.44
CA ILE A 16 -3.85 -2.48 2.25
C ILE A 16 -5.05 -1.98 1.43
N LYS A 17 -6.15 -1.59 2.09
CA LYS A 17 -7.33 -0.98 1.43
C LYS A 17 -6.98 0.35 0.76
N LEU A 18 -6.16 1.17 1.42
CA LEU A 18 -5.64 2.42 0.86
C LEU A 18 -4.82 2.15 -0.39
N SER A 19 -3.85 1.22 -0.33
CA SER A 19 -3.04 0.84 -1.49
C SER A 19 -3.93 0.38 -2.66
N THR A 20 -4.92 -0.47 -2.38
CA THR A 20 -5.89 -0.93 -3.40
C THR A 20 -6.64 0.24 -4.04
N SER A 21 -7.08 1.21 -3.23
CA SER A 21 -7.77 2.41 -3.71
C SER A 21 -6.86 3.30 -4.56
N ILE A 22 -5.60 3.48 -4.16
CA ILE A 22 -4.60 4.24 -4.93
C ILE A 22 -4.33 3.57 -6.28
N TYR A 23 -4.20 2.24 -6.32
CA TYR A 23 -4.06 1.51 -7.58
C TYR A 23 -5.26 1.72 -8.52
N LYS A 24 -6.49 1.70 -7.99
CA LYS A 24 -7.71 1.96 -8.77
C LYS A 24 -7.78 3.40 -9.26
N ILE A 25 -7.52 4.38 -8.40
CA ILE A 25 -7.57 5.81 -8.78
C ILE A 25 -6.49 6.13 -9.82
N THR A 26 -5.27 5.64 -9.64
CA THR A 26 -4.17 5.90 -10.59
C THR A 26 -4.34 5.20 -11.95
N GLN A 27 -5.33 4.31 -12.13
CA GLN A 27 -5.68 3.78 -13.45
C GLN A 27 -6.38 4.81 -14.34
N THR A 28 -6.97 5.87 -13.76
CA THR A 28 -7.64 6.93 -14.54
C THR A 28 -6.70 8.05 -14.94
N PHE A 29 -5.43 7.99 -14.51
CA PHE A 29 -4.44 9.01 -14.79
C PHE A 29 -3.89 8.86 -16.21
N PRO A 30 -3.42 9.94 -16.86
CA PRO A 30 -2.85 9.84 -18.19
C PRO A 30 -1.53 9.06 -18.20
N ASP A 31 -1.23 8.37 -19.30
CA ASP A 31 -0.06 7.48 -19.40
C ASP A 31 1.29 8.18 -19.22
N ASN A 32 1.38 9.49 -19.48
CA ASN A 32 2.60 10.27 -19.25
C ASN A 32 2.97 10.37 -17.76
N GLU A 33 2.03 10.13 -16.83
CA GLU A 33 2.27 10.10 -15.39
C GLU A 33 2.75 8.75 -14.86
N LYS A 34 2.86 7.73 -15.73
CA LYS A 34 3.21 6.35 -15.36
C LYS A 34 4.49 6.26 -14.51
N PHE A 35 5.53 6.99 -14.91
CA PHE A 35 6.80 7.03 -14.18
C PHE A 35 6.90 8.19 -13.18
N GLY A 36 5.95 9.13 -13.24
CA GLY A 36 5.80 10.26 -12.32
C GLY A 36 4.82 9.95 -11.19
N LEU A 37 3.67 10.63 -11.18
CA LEU A 37 2.71 10.55 -10.08
C LEU A 37 2.21 9.13 -9.80
N ILE A 38 1.93 8.34 -10.85
CA ILE A 38 1.40 6.97 -10.69
C ILE A 38 2.40 6.11 -9.90
N SER A 39 3.68 6.12 -10.30
CA SER A 39 4.74 5.35 -9.63
C SER A 39 4.97 5.81 -8.19
N GLN A 40 4.99 7.12 -7.94
CA GLN A 40 5.22 7.66 -6.60
C GLN A 40 4.07 7.30 -5.64
N MET A 41 2.82 7.50 -6.06
CA MET A 41 1.65 7.22 -5.22
C MET A 41 1.51 5.71 -4.90
N ARG A 42 1.73 4.85 -5.90
CA ARG A 42 1.66 3.39 -5.69
C ARG A 42 2.76 2.89 -4.75
N ARG A 43 3.99 3.40 -4.89
CA ARG A 43 5.10 2.98 -4.01
C ARG A 43 4.93 3.49 -2.58
N CYS A 44 4.55 4.77 -2.40
CA CYS A 44 4.40 5.31 -1.05
C CYS A 44 3.22 4.67 -0.30
N SER A 45 2.11 4.36 -0.97
CA SER A 45 0.97 3.67 -0.35
C SER A 45 1.33 2.26 0.12
N VAL A 46 2.00 1.46 -0.71
CA VAL A 46 2.47 0.11 -0.34
C VAL A 46 3.43 0.16 0.85
N SER A 47 4.33 1.15 0.86
CA SER A 47 5.31 1.35 1.93
C SER A 47 4.68 1.42 3.32
N ILE A 48 3.46 1.96 3.46
CA ILE A 48 2.77 2.06 4.76
C ILE A 48 2.55 0.67 5.35
N SER A 49 1.98 -0.27 4.58
CA SER A 49 1.74 -1.64 5.05
C SER A 49 3.04 -2.39 5.34
N SER A 50 4.08 -2.19 4.52
CA SER A 50 5.40 -2.79 4.73
C SER A 50 6.10 -2.29 6.00
N ASN A 51 5.97 -0.99 6.32
CA ASN A 51 6.55 -0.43 7.55
C ASN A 51 5.80 -0.91 8.80
N ILE A 52 4.49 -1.15 8.72
CA ILE A 52 3.71 -1.72 9.83
C ILE A 52 4.15 -3.17 10.09
N ASP A 53 4.31 -3.96 9.04
CA ASP A 53 4.85 -5.32 9.12
C ASP A 53 6.25 -5.32 9.76
N GLU A 54 7.20 -4.56 9.19
CA GLU A 54 8.58 -4.48 9.71
C GLU A 54 8.63 -4.02 11.17
N GLY A 55 7.78 -3.05 11.54
CA GLY A 55 7.69 -2.54 12.91
C GLY A 55 7.09 -3.55 13.90
N THR A 56 6.26 -4.49 13.43
CA THR A 56 5.61 -5.53 14.26
C THR A 56 6.45 -6.80 14.35
N ALA A 57 7.37 -7.02 13.39
CA ALA A 57 8.30 -8.15 13.39
C ALA A 57 9.49 -7.96 14.35
N LYS A 58 9.63 -6.78 14.97
CA LYS A 58 10.60 -6.46 16.03
C LYS A 58 9.98 -6.65 17.41
#